data_AF-A0A2T4DS20-F1
#
_entry.id   AF-A0A2T4DS20-F1
#
_cell.length_a   1.000
_cell.length_b   1.000
_cell.length_c   1.000
_cell.angle_alpha   90.00
_cell.angle_beta   90.00
_cell.angle_gamma   90.00
#
_symmetry.space_group_name_H-M   'P 1'
#
loop_
_entity.id
_entity.type
_entity.pdbx_description
1 polymer ?
#
loop_
_entity_poly.entity_id
_entity_poly.type
_entity_poly.pdbx_seq_one_letter_code
_entity_poly.pdbx_strand_id
1 'polypeptide(L)'
;MLKKINLKGSHNIELSADIFNVANLLNSEWGNNNNFGNRNLLRITGFDQATKNYLYDVESNVGTLPVNGNPWRIQLGLRYSF
;
A
#
# COMPACT_ATOMS: atom_id res chain seq x y z
N MET A 1 -16.19 8.29 -11.01
CA MET A 1 -17.46 8.68 -11.64
C MET A 1 -17.27 10.04 -12.31
N LEU A 2 -17.60 10.14 -13.60
CA LEU A 2 -17.49 11.36 -14.41
C LEU A 2 -18.89 11.93 -14.65
N LYS A 3 -19.10 13.21 -14.36
CA LYS A 3 -20.34 13.92 -14.67
C LYS A 3 -20.04 15.12 -15.54
N LYS A 4 -20.63 15.12 -16.73
CA LYS A 4 -20.54 16.20 -17.72
C LYS A 4 -21.74 17.13 -17.57
N ILE A 5 -21.50 18.43 -17.49
CA ILE A 5 -22.54 19.47 -17.51
C ILE A 5 -22.26 20.36 -18.73
N ASN A 6 -23.19 20.35 -19.69
CA ASN A 6 -23.12 21.24 -20.84
C ASN A 6 -23.67 22.61 -20.43
N LEU A 7 -22.86 23.66 -20.54
CA LEU A 7 -23.33 25.03 -20.41
C LEU A 7 -23.81 25.53 -21.78
N LYS A 8 -24.66 26.57 -21.85
CA LYS A 8 -25.09 27.16 -23.13
C LYS A 8 -23.86 27.64 -23.93
N GLY A 9 -23.75 27.23 -25.20
CA GLY A 9 -22.59 27.47 -26.08
C GLY A 9 -21.64 26.26 -26.16
N SER A 10 -20.54 26.35 -26.92
CA SER A 10 -19.55 25.26 -27.08
C SER A 10 -18.77 24.92 -25.78
N HIS A 11 -19.14 25.53 -24.66
CA HIS A 11 -18.47 25.38 -23.37
C HIS A 11 -18.98 24.17 -22.58
N ASN A 12 -18.04 23.31 -22.20
CA ASN A 12 -18.30 22.10 -21.44
C ASN A 12 -17.48 22.09 -20.15
N ILE A 13 -18.11 21.73 -19.03
CA ILE A 13 -17.43 21.46 -17.77
C ILE A 13 -17.65 19.99 -17.41
N GLU A 14 -16.55 19.29 -17.15
CA GLU A 14 -16.56 17.91 -16.67
C GLU A 14 -15.91 17.84 -15.30
N LEU A 15 -16.64 17.25 -14.37
CA LEU A 15 -16.18 16.95 -13.02
C LEU A 15 -16.03 15.44 -12.89
N SER A 16 -14.89 14.99 -12.39
CA SER A 16 -14.66 13.59 -12.05
C SER A 16 -14.28 13.44 -10.58
N ALA A 17 -14.77 12.37 -9.98
CA ALA A 17 -14.38 11.95 -8.65
C ALA A 17 -14.30 10.43 -8.61
N ASP A 18 -13.13 9.91 -8.27
CA ASP A 18 -12.86 8.48 -8.18
C ASP A 18 -12.32 8.15 -6.78
N ILE A 19 -12.85 7.10 -6.17
CA ILE A 19 -12.44 6.62 -4.84
C ILE A 19 -11.98 5.19 -4.99
N PHE A 20 -10.75 4.91 -4.55
CA PHE A 20 -10.13 3.60 -4.57
C PHE A 20 -10.00 3.05 -3.16
N ASN A 21 -10.20 1.74 -3.03
CA ASN A 21 -10.19 1.02 -1.76
C ASN A 21 -11.17 1.58 -0.70
N VAL A 22 -12.46 1.70 -1.09
CA VAL A 22 -13.54 2.19 -0.22
C VAL A 22 -13.71 1.31 1.03
N ALA A 23 -13.45 0.00 0.92
CA ALA A 23 -13.49 -0.90 2.08
C ALA A 23 -12.48 -0.48 3.16
N ASN A 24 -11.25 -0.14 2.76
CA ASN A 24 -10.22 0.38 3.68
C ASN A 24 -10.55 1.77 4.24
N LEU A 25 -11.24 2.61 3.46
CA LEU A 25 -11.72 3.92 3.93
C LEU A 25 -12.76 3.78 5.06
N LEU A 26 -13.63 2.76 4.99
CA LEU A 26 -14.66 2.50 6.01
C LEU A 26 -14.09 1.76 7.23
N ASN A 27 -13.15 0.84 7.01
CA ASN A 27 -12.44 0.14 8.06
C ASN A 27 -10.99 -0.14 7.60
N SER A 28 -10.02 0.39 8.33
CA SER A 28 -8.59 0.25 8.03
C SER A 28 -8.08 -1.20 8.02
N GLU A 29 -8.82 -2.13 8.62
CA GLU A 29 -8.51 -3.57 8.63
C GLU A 29 -8.98 -4.26 7.34
N TRP A 30 -9.95 -3.68 6.64
CA TRP A 30 -10.50 -4.28 5.41
C TRP A 30 -9.63 -3.94 4.21
N GLY A 31 -9.30 -4.96 3.42
CA GLY A 31 -8.36 -4.83 2.29
C GLY A 31 -6.89 -4.74 2.72
N ASN A 32 -6.59 -4.91 4.00
CA ASN A 32 -5.24 -5.04 4.51
C ASN A 32 -4.79 -6.51 4.43
N ASN A 33 -3.53 -6.74 4.06
CA ASN A 33 -2.94 -8.07 3.95
C ASN A 33 -1.78 -8.20 4.94
N ASN A 34 -1.75 -9.29 5.69
CA ASN A 34 -0.67 -9.58 6.62
C ASN A 34 0.29 -10.59 5.97
N ASN A 35 1.00 -10.15 4.94
CA ASN A 35 1.98 -11.02 4.28
C ASN A 35 3.37 -10.85 4.91
N PHE A 36 3.89 -11.93 5.46
CA PHE A 36 5.22 -11.96 6.05
C PHE A 36 6.34 -11.97 5.00
N GLY A 37 6.03 -12.23 3.73
CA GLY A 37 7.02 -12.34 2.65
C GLY A 37 8.01 -13.48 2.90
N ASN A 38 9.16 -13.45 2.22
CA ASN A 38 10.26 -14.37 2.51
C ASN A 38 11.17 -13.74 3.57
N ARG A 39 11.13 -14.25 4.81
CA ARG A 39 11.97 -13.77 5.92
C ARG A 39 13.00 -14.83 6.26
N ASN A 40 14.28 -14.45 6.29
CA ASN A 40 15.33 -15.34 6.77
C ASN A 40 15.40 -15.26 8.29
N LEU A 41 14.97 -16.32 8.98
CA LEU A 41 14.88 -16.35 10.44
C LEU A 41 16.25 -16.41 11.12
N LEU A 42 17.22 -17.00 10.44
CA LEU A 42 18.58 -17.25 10.94
C LEU A 42 19.58 -16.87 9.85
N ARG A 43 20.51 -15.98 10.17
CA ARG A 43 21.57 -15.57 9.25
C ARG A 43 22.93 -15.85 9.88
N ILE A 44 23.80 -16.55 9.15
CA ILE A 44 25.20 -16.71 9.55
C ILE A 44 25.88 -15.35 9.46
N THR A 45 26.44 -14.87 10.57
CA THR A 45 27.16 -13.59 10.65
C THR A 45 28.67 -13.75 10.65
N GLY A 46 29.16 -14.95 10.97
CA GLY A 46 30.58 -15.23 10.98
C GLY A 46 30.88 -16.67 11.39
N PHE A 47 32.17 -16.97 11.49
CA PHE A 47 32.67 -18.25 11.97
C PHE A 47 33.66 -17.99 13.10
N ASP A 48 33.39 -18.58 14.27
CA ASP A 48 34.28 -18.52 15.42
C ASP A 48 35.31 -19.64 15.32
N GLN A 49 36.57 -19.27 15.14
CA GLN A 49 37.68 -20.22 14.99
C GLN A 49 38.07 -20.90 16.31
N ALA A 50 37.80 -20.28 17.47
CA ALA A 50 38.13 -20.84 18.77
C ALA A 50 37.15 -21.97 19.13
N THR A 51 35.87 -21.77 18.84
CA THR A 51 34.82 -22.77 19.12
C THR A 51 34.49 -23.65 17.91
N LYS A 52 35.03 -23.34 16.72
CA LYS A 52 34.77 -23.99 15.43
C LYS A 52 33.27 -24.02 15.07
N ASN A 53 32.53 -23.00 15.47
CA ASN A 53 31.10 -22.88 15.25
C ASN A 53 30.77 -21.67 14.39
N TYR A 54 29.66 -21.75 13.66
CA TYR A 54 29.09 -20.59 12.99
C TYR A 54 28.35 -19.72 13.99
N LEU A 55 28.54 -18.41 13.86
CA LEU A 55 27.77 -17.40 14.58
C LEU A 55 26.49 -17.12 13.81
N TYR A 56 25.37 -17.13 14.50
CA TYR A 56 24.06 -16.87 13.92
C TYR A 56 23.45 -15.62 14.55
N ASP A 57 22.79 -14.84 13.72
CA ASP A 57 21.94 -13.73 14.10
C ASP A 57 20.48 -14.13 13.88
N VAL A 58 19.65 -13.86 14.87
CA VAL A 58 18.23 -14.22 14.89
C VAL A 58 17.45 -12.98 14.53
N GLU A 59 16.57 -13.09 13.53
CA GLU A 59 15.75 -11.94 13.20
C GLU A 59 14.78 -11.60 14.36
N SER A 60 14.71 -10.33 14.73
CA SER A 60 14.01 -9.80 15.89
C SER A 60 12.54 -9.44 15.61
N ASN A 61 12.16 -9.29 14.33
CA ASN A 61 10.83 -8.83 13.90
C ASN A 61 9.87 -9.96 13.49
N VAL A 62 10.11 -11.19 13.92
CA VAL A 62 9.30 -12.37 13.53
C VAL A 62 7.89 -12.32 14.16
N GLY A 63 7.72 -11.63 15.29
CA GLY A 63 6.45 -11.55 16.03
C GLY A 63 5.51 -10.40 15.63
N THR A 64 5.97 -9.43 14.82
CA THR A 64 5.14 -8.30 14.41
C THR A 64 4.47 -8.60 13.07
N LEU A 65 3.13 -8.62 13.06
CA LEU A 65 2.32 -8.68 11.84
C LEU A 65 2.62 -7.45 10.98
N PRO A 66 3.28 -7.61 9.82
CA PRO A 66 3.52 -6.48 8.94
C PRO A 66 2.19 -6.09 8.29
N VAL A 67 1.77 -4.85 8.50
CA VAL A 67 0.62 -4.25 7.83
C VAL A 67 1.02 -3.98 6.38
N ASN A 68 0.53 -4.81 5.45
CA ASN A 68 0.76 -4.62 4.02
C ASN A 68 -0.57 -4.41 3.30
N GLY A 69 -0.80 -3.24 2.76
CA GLY A 69 -2.02 -2.95 2.00
C GLY A 69 -1.91 -1.63 1.26
N ASN A 70 -2.67 -1.49 0.17
CA ASN A 70 -2.79 -0.19 -0.47
C ASN A 70 -3.76 0.68 0.33
N PRO A 71 -3.40 1.88 0.78
CA PRO A 71 -4.33 2.78 1.45
C PRO A 71 -5.46 3.21 0.51
N TRP A 72 -6.54 3.74 1.07
CA TRP A 72 -7.56 4.42 0.29
C TRP A 72 -7.00 5.64 -0.44
N ARG A 73 -7.55 5.94 -1.62
CA ARG A 73 -7.15 7.10 -2.42
C ARG A 73 -8.37 7.76 -3.04
N ILE A 74 -8.43 9.08 -2.98
CA ILE A 74 -9.44 9.88 -3.66
C ILE A 74 -8.74 10.69 -4.76
N GLN A 75 -9.31 10.67 -5.96
CA GLN A 75 -8.86 11.46 -7.10
C GLN A 75 -10.01 12.33 -7.60
N LEU A 76 -9.76 13.63 -7.72
CA LEU A 76 -10.71 14.60 -8.23
C LEU A 76 -10.16 15.19 -9.53
N GLY A 77 -11.01 15.37 -10.53
CA GLY A 77 -10.66 15.98 -11.80
C GLY A 77 -11.68 17.06 -12.20
N LEU A 78 -11.15 18.11 -12.81
CA LEU A 78 -11.93 19.20 -13.41
C LEU A 78 -11.38 19.41 -14.82
N ARG A 79 -12.26 19.40 -15.82
CA ARG A 79 -11.90 19.71 -17.20
C ARG A 79 -12.86 20.74 -17.78
N TYR A 80 -12.29 21.80 -18.34
CA TYR A 80 -13.01 22.80 -19.12
C TYR A 80 -12.68 22.60 -20.61
N SER A 81 -13.66 22.73 -21.49
CA SER A 81 -13.48 22.64 -22.93
C SER A 81 -14.38 23.64 -23.64
N PHE A 82 -13.91 24.18 -24.77
CA PHE A 82 -14.58 25.21 -25.58
C PHE A 82 -14.77 24.73 -27.02
#